data_AF-E1ZVR8-F1
#
_entry.id   AF-E1ZVR8-F1
#
_cell.length_a   1.000
_cell.length_b   1.000
_cell.length_c   1.000
_cell.angle_alpha   90.00
_cell.angle_beta   90.00
_cell.angle_gamma   90.00
#
_symmetry.space_group_name_H-M   'P 1'
#
loop_
_entity.id
_entity.type
_entity.pdbx_description
1 polymer ?
#
loop_
_entity_poly.entity_id
_entity_poly.type
_entity_poly.pdbx_seq_one_letter_code
_entity_poly.pdbx_strand_id
1 'polypeptide(L)'
;NLTERYCNMKLFHYLRQCSVREKWERFKKQPHSQQLLERGATIVAQWFQSQKDVFYSFVKASLDNIALEVLNYLREKHPDHSIFSISAENFAYWKNNNIDDNHWDEMEGTQIMDALEEYIFDILNFKLNKSKNTDLEYMCIDNVLENKYGQEIVILIIYHSVARRLGLRCDITKVPYRSHRRIFWK
;
A
#
# COMPACT_ATOMS: atom_id res chain seq x y z
N ASN A 1 5.04 -38.78 14.84
CA ASN A 1 4.95 -39.26 13.45
C ASN A 1 5.14 -38.07 12.50
N LEU A 2 6.21 -38.03 11.70
CA LEU A 2 6.55 -36.88 10.83
C LEU A 2 5.59 -36.74 9.63
N THR A 3 5.09 -37.85 9.12
CA THR A 3 4.16 -37.90 7.98
C THR A 3 2.82 -37.26 8.34
N GLU A 4 2.30 -37.54 9.53
CA GLU A 4 1.05 -36.97 10.04
C GLU A 4 1.15 -35.44 10.20
N ARG A 5 2.27 -34.96 10.77
CA ARG A 5 2.54 -33.51 10.90
C ARG A 5 2.58 -32.82 9.54
N TYR A 6 3.25 -33.43 8.56
CA TYR A 6 3.33 -32.90 7.20
C TYR A 6 1.96 -32.84 6.51
N CYS A 7 1.16 -33.91 6.62
CA CYS A 7 -0.20 -33.95 6.09
C CYS A 7 -1.10 -32.87 6.72
N ASN A 8 -1.02 -32.71 8.04
CA ASN A 8 -1.79 -31.67 8.76
C ASN A 8 -1.40 -30.26 8.32
N MET A 9 -0.11 -29.98 8.11
CA MET A 9 0.35 -28.68 7.59
C MET A 9 -0.19 -28.41 6.18
N LYS A 10 -0.15 -29.40 5.28
CA LYS A 10 -0.71 -29.25 3.93
C LYS A 10 -2.22 -29.00 3.94
N LEU A 11 -2.97 -29.75 4.74
CA LEU A 11 -4.41 -29.56 4.87
C LEU A 11 -4.73 -28.17 5.42
N PHE A 12 -4.02 -27.73 6.46
CA PHE A 12 -4.16 -26.38 7.02
C PHE A 12 -3.88 -25.28 5.98
N HIS A 13 -2.80 -25.42 5.20
CA HIS A 13 -2.49 -24.49 4.11
C HIS A 13 -3.61 -24.43 3.07
N TYR A 14 -4.13 -25.59 2.65
CA TYR A 14 -5.22 -25.67 1.68
C TYR A 14 -6.49 -24.96 2.20
N LEU A 15 -6.89 -25.25 3.44
CA LEU A 15 -8.06 -24.62 4.06
C LEU A 15 -7.91 -23.09 4.16
N ARG A 16 -6.72 -22.60 4.54
CA ARG A 16 -6.44 -21.16 4.53
C ARG A 16 -6.54 -20.57 3.14
N GLN A 17 -5.98 -21.21 2.12
CA GLN A 17 -6.08 -20.74 0.74
C GLN A 17 -7.54 -20.68 0.26
N CYS A 18 -8.38 -21.65 0.59
CA CYS A 18 -9.82 -21.59 0.31
C CYS A 18 -10.47 -20.34 0.94
N SER A 19 -10.20 -20.08 2.22
CA SER A 19 -10.72 -18.89 2.91
C SER A 19 -10.22 -17.58 2.29
N VAL A 20 -8.93 -17.50 1.93
CA VAL A 20 -8.36 -16.32 1.28
C VAL A 20 -8.94 -16.13 -0.13
N ARG A 21 -9.22 -17.22 -0.87
CA ARG A 21 -9.90 -17.16 -2.17
C ARG A 21 -11.27 -16.50 -2.05
N GLU A 22 -12.06 -16.89 -1.06
CA GLU A 22 -13.37 -16.27 -0.82
C GLU A 22 -13.25 -14.78 -0.48
N LYS A 23 -12.26 -14.41 0.34
CA LYS A 23 -11.96 -12.99 0.64
C LYS A 23 -11.62 -12.21 -0.64
N TRP A 24 -10.81 -12.80 -1.52
CA TRP A 24 -10.46 -12.20 -2.80
C TRP A 24 -11.68 -12.00 -3.71
N GLU A 25 -12.56 -13.01 -3.81
CA GLU A 25 -13.79 -12.90 -4.59
C GLU A 25 -14.74 -11.83 -4.03
N ARG A 26 -14.85 -11.72 -2.69
CA ARG A 26 -15.63 -10.65 -2.06
C ARG A 26 -15.04 -9.28 -2.34
N PHE A 27 -13.72 -9.13 -2.26
CA PHE A 27 -13.01 -7.88 -2.56
C PHE A 27 -13.26 -7.41 -4.00
N LYS A 28 -13.13 -8.32 -4.99
CA LYS A 28 -13.39 -7.98 -6.42
C LYS A 28 -14.83 -7.55 -6.71
N LYS A 29 -15.79 -7.94 -5.87
CA LYS A 29 -17.21 -7.57 -6.01
C LYS A 29 -17.54 -6.22 -5.36
N GLN A 30 -16.61 -5.61 -4.63
CA GLN A 30 -16.82 -4.29 -4.05
C GLN A 30 -16.85 -3.21 -5.14
N PRO A 31 -17.51 -2.06 -4.91
CA PRO A 31 -17.40 -0.90 -5.79
C PRO A 31 -15.93 -0.50 -6.00
N HIS A 32 -15.59 0.05 -7.16
CA HIS A 32 -14.22 0.48 -7.48
C HIS A 32 -13.63 1.43 -6.43
N SER A 33 -14.46 2.32 -5.88
CA SER A 33 -14.08 3.22 -4.78
C SER A 33 -13.61 2.47 -3.53
N GLN A 34 -14.02 1.23 -3.30
CA GLN A 34 -13.64 0.45 -2.11
C GLN A 34 -12.56 -0.61 -2.40
N GLN A 35 -12.15 -0.77 -3.66
CA GLN A 35 -11.10 -1.71 -4.07
C GLN A 35 -9.71 -1.12 -3.85
N LEU A 36 -9.36 -0.88 -2.58
CA LEU A 36 -8.07 -0.30 -2.20
C LEU A 36 -6.92 -1.28 -2.48
N LEU A 37 -5.86 -0.80 -3.14
CA LEU A 37 -4.72 -1.64 -3.52
C LEU A 37 -4.02 -2.26 -2.31
N GLU A 38 -3.87 -1.53 -1.20
CA GLU A 38 -3.27 -2.09 0.03
C GLU A 38 -4.09 -3.25 0.61
N ARG A 39 -5.41 -3.24 0.42
CA ARG A 39 -6.30 -4.31 0.88
C ARG A 39 -6.12 -5.54 0.00
N GLY A 40 -6.04 -5.34 -1.33
CA GLY A 40 -5.68 -6.40 -2.27
C GLY A 40 -4.32 -7.02 -1.95
N ALA A 41 -3.29 -6.18 -1.73
CA ALA A 41 -1.95 -6.63 -1.35
C ALA A 41 -1.94 -7.40 -0.02
N THR A 42 -2.77 -7.00 0.95
CA THR A 42 -2.93 -7.73 2.22
C THR A 42 -3.54 -9.12 2.00
N ILE A 43 -4.56 -9.25 1.13
CA ILE A 43 -5.16 -10.55 0.79
C ILE A 43 -4.12 -11.45 0.10
N VAL A 44 -3.32 -10.88 -0.80
CA VAL A 44 -2.20 -11.60 -1.45
C VAL A 44 -1.15 -12.04 -0.43
N ALA A 45 -0.81 -11.20 0.55
CA ALA A 45 0.10 -11.56 1.64
C ALA A 45 -0.47 -12.72 2.50
N GLN A 46 -1.77 -12.71 2.80
CA GLN A 46 -2.45 -13.81 3.49
C GLN A 46 -2.41 -15.13 2.70
N TRP A 47 -2.45 -15.06 1.36
CA TRP A 47 -2.38 -16.24 0.50
C TRP A 47 -1.01 -16.92 0.59
N PHE A 48 0.06 -16.12 0.51
CA PHE A 48 1.42 -16.64 0.50
C PHE A 48 1.93 -17.01 1.90
N GLN A 49 1.50 -16.29 2.93
CA GLN A 49 1.94 -16.50 4.31
C GLN A 49 0.91 -17.29 5.12
N SER A 50 0.57 -18.50 4.67
CA SER A 50 -0.46 -19.34 5.30
C SER A 50 -0.20 -19.69 6.78
N GLN A 51 1.05 -19.56 7.25
CA GLN A 51 1.42 -19.80 8.65
C GLN A 51 1.47 -18.53 9.50
N LYS A 52 1.35 -17.34 8.89
CA LYS A 52 1.37 -16.04 9.55
C LYS A 52 -0.03 -15.45 9.55
N ASP A 53 -0.40 -14.81 10.65
CA ASP A 53 -1.63 -14.01 10.69
C ASP A 53 -1.32 -12.59 10.22
N VAL A 54 -1.75 -12.28 9.00
CA VAL A 54 -1.60 -10.96 8.39
C VAL A 54 -2.93 -10.23 8.48
N PHE A 55 -2.97 -9.08 9.16
CA PHE A 55 -4.20 -8.31 9.36
C PHE A 55 -4.18 -7.00 8.58
N TYR A 56 -5.28 -6.70 7.88
CA TYR A 56 -5.43 -5.42 7.19
C TYR A 56 -5.41 -4.23 8.13
N SER A 57 -5.89 -4.37 9.36
CA SER A 57 -5.83 -3.31 10.38
C SER A 57 -4.40 -2.86 10.67
N PHE A 58 -3.43 -3.78 10.71
CA PHE A 58 -2.03 -3.46 10.94
C PHE A 58 -1.40 -2.72 9.74
N VAL A 59 -1.62 -3.24 8.53
CA VAL A 59 -1.19 -2.59 7.28
C VAL A 59 -1.77 -1.18 7.19
N LYS A 60 -3.08 -1.06 7.45
CA LYS A 60 -3.79 0.21 7.43
C LYS A 60 -3.23 1.19 8.46
N ALA A 61 -3.02 0.76 9.70
CA ALA A 61 -2.46 1.62 10.75
C ALA A 61 -1.04 2.10 10.39
N SER A 62 -0.21 1.24 9.82
CA SER A 62 1.14 1.61 9.34
C SER A 62 1.08 2.68 8.25
N LEU A 63 0.20 2.52 7.26
CA LEU A 63 -0.01 3.50 6.19
C LEU A 63 -0.60 4.81 6.70
N ASP A 64 -1.51 4.73 7.68
CA ASP A 64 -2.09 5.91 8.33
C ASP A 64 -1.01 6.70 9.09
N ASN A 65 -0.10 6.00 9.76
CA ASN A 65 1.03 6.63 10.45
C ASN A 65 1.98 7.30 9.45
N ILE A 66 2.35 6.62 8.36
CA ILE A 66 3.20 7.22 7.33
C ILE A 66 2.54 8.48 6.75
N ALA A 67 1.24 8.45 6.45
CA ALA A 67 0.52 9.62 5.95
C ALA A 67 0.53 10.79 6.94
N LEU A 68 0.37 10.52 8.24
CA LEU A 68 0.46 11.55 9.28
C LEU A 68 1.86 12.18 9.32
N GLU A 69 2.91 11.36 9.26
CA GLU A 69 4.28 11.87 9.28
C GLU A 69 4.64 12.66 8.01
N VAL A 70 4.20 12.22 6.83
CA VAL A 70 4.34 13.00 5.59
C VAL A 70 3.61 14.34 5.71
N LEU A 71 2.41 14.36 6.31
CA LEU A 71 1.64 15.58 6.53
C LEU A 71 2.37 16.55 7.50
N ASN A 72 3.04 16.01 8.53
CA ASN A 72 3.87 16.81 9.44
C ASN A 72 5.09 17.37 8.72
N TYR A 73 5.78 16.54 7.93
CA TYR A 73 6.93 16.95 7.13
C TYR A 73 6.56 18.04 6.10
N LEU A 74 5.40 17.89 5.45
CA LEU A 74 4.85 18.88 4.55
C LEU A 74 4.59 20.21 5.26
N ARG A 75 4.11 20.18 6.51
CA ARG A 75 3.83 21.39 7.29
C ARG A 75 5.09 22.18 7.59
N GLU A 76 6.21 21.51 7.81
CA GLU A 76 7.50 22.17 8.06
C GLU A 76 8.00 22.91 6.82
N LYS A 77 7.75 22.37 5.62
CA LYS A 77 8.20 22.96 4.35
C LYS A 77 7.22 23.96 3.73
N HIS A 78 5.93 23.68 3.84
CA HIS A 78 4.84 24.40 3.18
C HIS A 78 3.70 24.66 4.18
N PRO A 79 3.93 25.45 5.24
CA PRO A 79 2.94 25.64 6.32
C PRO A 79 1.61 26.23 5.85
N ASP A 80 1.62 26.98 4.74
CA ASP A 80 0.43 27.63 4.17
C ASP A 80 -0.33 26.76 3.16
N HIS A 81 0.07 25.49 2.97
CA HIS A 81 -0.60 24.58 2.03
C HIS A 81 -2.06 24.35 2.45
N SER A 82 -2.98 24.40 1.47
CA SER A 82 -4.42 24.26 1.69
C SER A 82 -4.85 22.93 2.35
N ILE A 83 -4.00 21.89 2.32
CA ILE A 83 -4.25 20.60 2.98
C ILE A 83 -4.49 20.73 4.48
N PHE A 84 -3.94 21.75 5.13
CA PHE A 84 -4.15 21.99 6.56
C PHE A 84 -5.52 22.62 6.88
N SER A 85 -6.25 23.06 5.87
CA SER A 85 -7.63 23.56 5.99
C SER A 85 -8.68 22.49 5.70
N ILE A 86 -8.27 21.28 5.34
CA ILE A 86 -9.18 20.17 5.02
C ILE A 86 -9.84 19.59 6.26
N SER A 87 -11.12 19.27 6.13
CA SER A 87 -11.91 18.68 7.20
C SER A 87 -11.54 17.22 7.49
N ALA A 88 -11.79 16.77 8.72
CA ALA A 88 -11.52 15.40 9.13
C ALA A 88 -12.34 14.38 8.32
N GLU A 89 -13.53 14.76 7.83
CA GLU A 89 -14.40 13.93 7.00
C GLU A 89 -13.75 13.63 5.64
N ASN A 90 -13.10 14.60 5.02
CA ASN A 90 -12.38 14.41 3.77
C ASN A 90 -11.20 13.45 3.96
N PHE A 91 -10.39 13.63 5.00
CA PHE A 91 -9.33 12.68 5.34
C PHE A 91 -9.89 11.28 5.63
N ALA A 92 -11.01 11.17 6.35
CA ALA A 92 -11.66 9.90 6.62
C ALA A 92 -12.18 9.23 5.34
N TYR A 93 -12.69 10.00 4.38
CA TYR A 93 -13.11 9.50 3.09
C TYR A 93 -11.92 8.98 2.28
N TRP A 94 -10.89 9.80 2.09
CA TRP A 94 -9.65 9.48 1.38
C TRP A 94 -8.90 8.31 1.98
N LYS A 95 -9.02 8.08 3.28
CA LYS A 95 -8.44 6.92 3.95
C LYS A 95 -9.10 5.61 3.51
N ASN A 96 -10.41 5.62 3.29
CA ASN A 96 -11.21 4.41 3.11
C ASN A 96 -11.75 4.21 1.69
N ASN A 97 -11.53 5.18 0.78
CA ASN A 97 -11.99 5.12 -0.60
C ASN A 97 -10.91 5.56 -1.60
N ASN A 98 -10.88 4.94 -2.77
CA ASN A 98 -10.22 5.47 -3.96
C ASN A 98 -10.86 6.81 -4.34
N ILE A 99 -10.05 7.71 -4.86
CA ILE A 99 -10.45 9.03 -5.34
C ILE A 99 -10.35 9.04 -6.86
N ASP A 100 -11.36 9.63 -7.50
CA ASP A 100 -11.43 9.68 -8.95
C ASP A 100 -10.66 10.87 -9.52
N ASP A 101 -10.39 11.92 -8.75
CA ASP A 101 -9.62 13.09 -9.20
C ASP A 101 -8.67 13.58 -8.11
N ASN A 102 -7.69 14.39 -8.52
CA ASN A 102 -6.81 15.11 -7.61
C ASN A 102 -7.58 16.23 -6.90
N HIS A 103 -7.35 16.35 -5.59
CA HIS A 103 -7.91 17.46 -4.82
C HIS A 103 -7.09 18.76 -4.95
N TRP A 104 -5.84 18.63 -5.40
CA TRP A 104 -4.84 19.70 -5.41
C TRP A 104 -4.61 20.21 -6.82
N ASP A 105 -4.25 21.49 -6.93
CA ASP A 105 -3.70 22.02 -8.17
C ASP A 105 -2.29 21.47 -8.42
N GLU A 106 -1.68 21.86 -9.55
CA GLU A 106 -0.35 21.38 -9.93
C GLU A 106 0.73 21.73 -8.91
N MET A 107 0.70 22.94 -8.37
CA MET A 107 1.72 23.40 -7.42
C MET A 107 1.60 22.64 -6.08
N GLU A 108 0.40 22.57 -5.52
CA GLU A 108 0.14 21.87 -4.26
C GLU A 108 0.33 20.35 -4.42
N GLY A 109 -0.09 19.80 -5.56
CA GLY A 109 0.16 18.41 -5.92
C GLY A 109 1.65 18.08 -5.95
N THR A 110 2.48 18.94 -6.55
CA THR A 110 3.94 18.79 -6.56
C THR A 110 4.53 18.86 -5.16
N GLN A 111 4.10 19.79 -4.31
CA GLN A 111 4.57 19.88 -2.93
C GLN A 111 4.31 18.58 -2.13
N ILE A 112 3.13 17.97 -2.33
CA ILE A 112 2.80 16.68 -1.70
C ILE A 112 3.66 15.56 -2.28
N MET A 113 3.88 15.53 -3.60
CA MET A 113 4.74 14.52 -4.23
C MET A 113 6.19 14.59 -3.74
N ASP A 114 6.75 15.79 -3.64
CA ASP A 114 8.10 16.02 -3.12
C ASP A 114 8.20 15.58 -1.65
N ALA A 115 7.21 15.96 -0.82
CA ALA A 115 7.14 15.50 0.57
C ALA A 115 7.03 13.98 0.69
N LEU A 116 6.24 13.32 -0.17
CA LEU A 116 6.12 11.87 -0.22
C LEU A 116 7.43 11.20 -0.62
N GLU A 117 8.09 11.69 -1.67
CA GLU A 117 9.33 11.12 -2.20
C GLU A 117 10.44 11.20 -1.16
N GLU A 118 10.69 12.39 -0.62
CA GLU A 118 11.73 12.60 0.40
C GLU A 118 11.42 11.81 1.68
N TYR A 119 10.17 11.84 2.17
CA TYR A 119 9.85 11.16 3.41
C TYR A 119 9.89 9.63 3.28
N ILE A 120 9.34 9.07 2.20
CA ILE A 120 9.29 7.61 2.02
C ILE A 120 10.66 7.05 1.64
N PHE A 121 11.39 7.68 0.72
CA PHE A 121 12.62 7.11 0.17
C PHE A 121 13.89 7.58 0.88
N ASP A 122 13.94 8.83 1.37
CA ASP A 122 15.13 9.34 2.03
C ASP A 122 15.07 9.18 3.56
N ILE A 123 13.93 9.51 4.17
CA ILE A 123 13.78 9.45 5.64
C ILE A 123 13.44 8.03 6.12
N LEU A 124 12.36 7.43 5.62
CA LEU A 124 11.99 6.05 5.95
C LEU A 124 12.88 5.02 5.23
N ASN A 125 13.68 5.47 4.26
CA ASN A 125 14.67 4.65 3.56
C ASN A 125 14.07 3.41 2.88
N PHE A 126 12.86 3.56 2.30
CA PHE A 126 12.29 2.48 1.49
C PHE A 126 13.18 2.17 0.29
N LYS A 127 13.50 0.90 0.10
CA LYS A 127 14.45 0.46 -0.94
C LYS A 127 13.85 -0.62 -1.82
N LEU A 128 14.07 -0.48 -3.11
CA LEU A 128 13.64 -1.43 -4.12
C LEU A 128 14.53 -2.68 -4.11
N ASN A 129 13.90 -3.85 -4.07
CA ASN A 129 14.58 -5.10 -4.39
C ASN A 129 14.86 -5.18 -5.88
N LYS A 130 16.11 -4.97 -6.26
CA LYS A 130 16.57 -5.02 -7.66
C LYS A 130 16.75 -6.46 -8.18
N SER A 131 16.67 -7.45 -7.31
CA SER A 131 16.76 -8.86 -7.69
C SER A 131 15.39 -9.43 -8.05
N LYS A 132 15.38 -10.46 -8.91
CA LYS A 132 14.18 -11.26 -9.20
C LYS A 132 13.80 -12.19 -8.02
N ASN A 133 14.30 -11.91 -6.82
CA ASN A 133 14.06 -12.74 -5.66
C ASN A 133 12.56 -12.68 -5.27
N THR A 134 11.95 -13.85 -5.26
CA THR A 134 10.53 -14.08 -4.92
C THR A 134 10.35 -14.48 -3.45
N ASP A 135 11.30 -14.14 -2.58
CA ASP A 135 11.13 -14.33 -1.14
C ASP A 135 9.93 -13.52 -0.65
N LEU A 136 9.11 -14.17 0.19
CA LEU A 136 7.87 -13.58 0.72
C LEU A 136 8.12 -12.31 1.55
N GLU A 137 9.31 -12.21 2.12
CA GLU A 137 9.80 -11.02 2.83
C GLU A 137 9.72 -9.75 1.96
N TYR A 138 9.94 -9.87 0.64
CA TYR A 138 9.98 -8.73 -0.27
C TYR A 138 8.69 -8.56 -1.08
N MET A 139 7.78 -9.54 -1.04
CA MET A 139 6.54 -9.53 -1.84
C MET A 139 5.29 -9.24 -1.02
N CYS A 140 5.33 -9.42 0.30
CA CYS A 140 4.18 -9.23 1.18
C CYS A 140 4.21 -7.84 1.83
N ILE A 141 3.12 -7.08 1.68
CA ILE A 141 3.04 -5.67 2.09
C ILE A 141 3.34 -5.46 3.58
N ASP A 142 2.96 -6.41 4.45
CA ASP A 142 3.26 -6.36 5.87
C ASP A 142 4.78 -6.44 6.15
N ASN A 143 5.49 -7.34 5.46
CA ASN A 143 6.94 -7.45 5.61
C ASN A 143 7.67 -6.24 5.00
N VAL A 144 7.20 -5.73 3.86
CA VAL A 144 7.80 -4.55 3.21
C VAL A 144 7.60 -3.28 4.05
N LEU A 145 6.44 -3.13 4.69
CA LEU A 145 6.19 -2.04 5.64
C LEU A 145 7.10 -2.10 6.87
N GLU A 146 7.46 -3.30 7.33
CA GLU A 146 8.37 -3.52 8.45
C GLU A 146 9.83 -3.27 8.05
N ASN A 147 10.30 -3.94 7.00
CA ASN A 147 11.71 -3.98 6.61
C ASN A 147 12.15 -2.82 5.73
N LYS A 148 11.19 -2.02 5.23
CA LYS A 148 11.42 -0.91 4.29
C LYS A 148 12.15 -1.37 3.02
N TYR A 149 12.04 -2.65 2.66
CA TYR A 149 12.71 -3.22 1.48
C TYR A 149 11.77 -4.20 0.80
N GLY A 150 11.55 -4.03 -0.50
CA GLY A 150 10.52 -4.81 -1.18
C GLY A 150 10.51 -4.70 -2.70
N GLN A 151 9.71 -5.56 -3.33
CA GLN A 151 9.44 -5.52 -4.76
C GLN A 151 8.77 -4.19 -5.14
N GLU A 152 9.12 -3.69 -6.34
CA GLU A 152 8.65 -2.40 -6.85
C GLU A 152 7.15 -2.22 -6.73
N ILE A 153 6.36 -3.21 -7.16
CA ILE A 153 4.89 -3.13 -7.07
C ILE A 153 4.38 -2.92 -5.65
N VAL A 154 5.00 -3.52 -4.64
CA VAL A 154 4.54 -3.41 -3.25
C VAL A 154 4.86 -2.01 -2.71
N ILE A 155 6.04 -1.48 -3.03
CA ILE A 155 6.45 -0.13 -2.66
C ILE A 155 5.56 0.91 -3.36
N LEU A 156 5.25 0.73 -4.64
CA LEU A 156 4.32 1.61 -5.35
C LEU A 156 2.90 1.57 -4.76
N ILE A 157 2.44 0.40 -4.29
CA ILE A 157 1.16 0.30 -3.57
C ILE A 157 1.23 1.10 -2.26
N ILE A 158 2.32 1.00 -1.50
CA ILE A 158 2.50 1.78 -0.27
C ILE A 158 2.47 3.29 -0.59
N TYR A 159 3.27 3.74 -1.55
CA TYR A 159 3.30 5.14 -1.99
C TYR A 159 1.90 5.62 -2.40
N HIS A 160 1.24 4.88 -3.31
CA HIS A 160 -0.11 5.19 -3.78
C HIS A 160 -1.11 5.30 -2.61
N SER A 161 -1.06 4.37 -1.66
CA SER A 161 -1.98 4.35 -0.53
C SER A 161 -1.75 5.52 0.43
N VAL A 162 -0.51 5.99 0.58
CA VAL A 162 -0.18 7.19 1.38
C VAL A 162 -0.59 8.46 0.63
N ALA A 163 -0.23 8.59 -0.65
CA ALA A 163 -0.64 9.71 -1.51
C ALA A 163 -2.17 9.91 -1.50
N ARG A 164 -2.92 8.83 -1.69
CA ARG A 164 -4.39 8.85 -1.65
C ARG A 164 -4.94 9.37 -0.34
N ARG A 165 -4.32 9.04 0.80
CA ARG A 165 -4.72 9.54 2.14
C ARG A 165 -4.53 11.05 2.30
N LEU A 166 -3.70 11.65 1.46
CA LEU A 166 -3.44 13.08 1.39
C LEU A 166 -4.24 13.74 0.26
N GLY A 167 -5.25 13.08 -0.33
CA GLY A 167 -6.07 13.65 -1.40
C GLY A 167 -5.38 13.70 -2.77
N LEU A 168 -4.20 13.07 -2.89
CA LEU A 168 -3.43 13.00 -4.12
C LEU A 168 -3.74 11.69 -4.87
N ARG A 169 -4.29 11.80 -6.07
CA ARG A 169 -4.53 10.70 -7.00
C ARG A 169 -3.21 10.35 -7.72
N CYS A 170 -2.85 9.08 -7.64
CA CYS A 170 -1.73 8.48 -8.34
C CYS A 170 -2.23 7.26 -9.11
N ASP A 171 -1.82 7.10 -10.37
CA ASP A 171 -2.13 5.88 -11.14
C ASP A 171 -0.86 5.02 -11.26
N ILE A 172 -0.89 3.77 -10.77
CA ILE A 172 0.19 2.80 -10.99
C ILE A 172 0.01 2.16 -12.36
N THR A 173 0.86 2.52 -13.32
CA THR A 173 0.79 1.94 -14.67
C THR A 173 2.04 1.12 -14.99
N LYS A 174 1.84 0.09 -15.82
CA LYS A 174 2.95 -0.67 -16.39
C LYS A 174 3.35 0.00 -17.69
N VAL A 175 4.62 0.39 -17.80
CA VAL A 175 5.14 0.94 -19.05
C VAL A 175 5.25 -0.20 -20.07
N PRO A 176 4.64 -0.10 -21.27
CA PRO A 176 4.84 -1.09 -22.33
C PRO A 176 6.34 -1.26 -22.61
N TYR A 177 6.78 -2.50 -22.82
CA TYR A 177 8.17 -2.85 -23.16
C TYR A 177 9.24 -2.62 -22.07
N ARG A 178 8.86 -2.22 -20.85
CA ARG A 178 9.76 -2.19 -19.67
C ARG A 178 9.18 -3.04 -18.54
N SER A 179 10.07 -3.67 -17.75
CA SER A 179 9.66 -4.43 -16.56
C SER A 179 9.23 -3.55 -15.39
N HIS A 180 9.50 -2.25 -15.47
CA HIS A 180 9.28 -1.28 -14.39
C HIS A 180 7.89 -0.64 -14.48
N ARG A 181 7.29 -0.39 -13.33
CA ARG A 181 6.03 0.35 -13.17
C ARG A 181 6.32 1.80 -12.80
N ARG A 182 5.41 2.70 -13.15
CA ARG A 182 5.50 4.12 -12.81
C ARG A 182 4.23 4.59 -12.14
N ILE A 183 4.38 5.60 -11.29
CA ILE A 183 3.26 6.36 -10.75
C ILE A 183 3.14 7.63 -11.59
N PHE A 184 1.93 7.88 -12.08
CA PHE A 184 1.57 9.09 -12.79
C PHE A 184 0.64 9.94 -11.94
N TRP A 185 0.89 11.25 -11.96
CA TRP A 185 -0.02 12.27 -11.49
C TRP A 185 -0.88 12.75 -12.67
N LYS A 186 -2.14 13.11 -12.42
CA LYS A 186 -3.10 13.56 -13.43
C LYS A 186 -3.63 14.95 -13.13
#